data_AF-A0A928E605-F1
#
_entry.id   AF-A0A928E605-F1
#
_cell.length_a   1.000
_cell.length_b   1.000
_cell.length_c   1.000
_cell.angle_alpha   90.00
_cell.angle_beta   90.00
_cell.angle_gamma   90.00
#
_symmetry.space_group_name_H-M   'P 1'
#
loop_
_entity.id
_entity.type
_entity.pdbx_description
1 polymer ?
#
loop_
_entity_poly.entity_id
_entity_poly.type
_entity_poly.pdbx_seq_one_letter_code
_entity_poly.pdbx_strand_id
1 'polypeptide(L)'
;MKNKIYSILLGCILSVAANAATETPIQPRVSIFSTSTDWEAVTGRPLNEYYGTFRGKSPLIGRGLMLYYLDGFPCYGLGGSVQAWVAPNGESSHRLRLACVAAPKTINFAWVHASRDADDETTTGILTCEIDGDGGRDFEIDLSRCTRGPDWDDYE
;
A
#
# COMPACT_ATOMS: atom_id res chain seq x y z
N MET A 1 -14.79 5.13 91.02
CA MET A 1 -13.35 4.84 90.94
C MET A 1 -12.84 5.31 89.60
N LYS A 2 -11.84 6.19 89.62
CA LYS A 2 -11.06 6.63 88.44
C LYS A 2 -10.18 5.46 88.00
N ASN A 3 -9.98 5.28 86.70
CA ASN A 3 -8.69 4.86 86.14
C ASN A 3 -8.59 5.33 84.67
N LYS A 4 -7.74 6.35 84.47
CA LYS A 4 -7.08 6.67 83.21
C LYS A 4 -5.68 6.05 83.27
N ILE A 5 -5.20 5.46 82.18
CA ILE A 5 -3.80 5.32 81.71
C ILE A 5 -3.93 4.82 80.25
N TYR A 6 -3.83 5.69 79.23
CA TYR A 6 -2.64 6.12 78.47
C TYR A 6 -1.95 5.05 77.59
N SER A 7 -2.22 5.18 76.28
CA SER A 7 -1.33 5.12 75.10
C SER A 7 -0.08 4.23 75.08
N ILE A 8 -0.04 3.28 74.13
CA ILE A 8 1.09 2.95 73.22
C ILE A 8 0.43 2.38 71.94
N LEU A 9 0.16 3.17 70.90
CA LEU A 9 1.01 3.47 69.73
C LEU A 9 1.65 2.23 69.06
N LEU A 10 1.42 2.12 67.74
CA LEU A 10 2.37 1.67 66.69
C LEU A 10 2.08 0.35 65.96
N GLY A 11 1.86 0.50 64.64
CA GLY A 11 2.16 -0.50 63.59
C GLY A 11 0.97 -1.36 63.16
N CYS A 12 0.48 -1.39 61.93
CA CYS A 12 0.94 -0.86 60.65
C CYS A 12 -0.30 -0.63 59.80
N ILE A 13 -0.59 0.63 59.45
CA ILE A 13 -1.42 0.90 58.27
C ILE A 13 -0.50 0.54 57.10
N LEU A 14 -0.64 -0.70 56.61
CA LEU A 14 -0.08 -1.10 55.32
C LEU A 14 -0.84 -0.31 54.27
N SER A 15 -0.33 0.89 54.00
CA SER A 15 -0.58 1.64 52.79
C SER A 15 -0.27 0.71 51.63
N VAL A 16 -1.30 0.11 51.03
CA VAL A 16 -1.20 -0.42 49.69
C VAL A 16 -1.05 0.81 48.79
N ALA A 17 0.17 1.34 48.72
CA ALA A 17 0.58 2.13 47.60
C ALA A 17 0.58 1.16 46.42
N ALA A 18 -0.57 1.05 45.77
CA ALA A 18 -0.63 0.61 44.40
C ALA A 18 0.27 1.59 43.64
N ASN A 19 1.54 1.23 43.49
CA ASN A 19 2.35 1.72 42.41
C ASN A 19 1.62 1.25 41.17
N ALA A 20 0.68 2.06 40.69
CA ALA A 20 0.39 2.14 39.29
C ALA A 20 1.73 2.51 38.66
N ALA A 21 2.52 1.48 38.33
CA ALA A 21 3.52 1.61 37.31
C ALA A 21 2.73 2.15 36.13
N THR A 22 2.86 3.45 35.87
CA THR A 22 2.35 4.07 34.67
C THR A 22 3.02 3.27 33.56
N GLU A 23 2.30 2.29 33.02
CA GLU A 23 2.71 1.57 31.84
C GLU A 23 2.93 2.66 30.82
N THR A 24 4.19 2.96 30.56
CA THR A 24 4.53 3.86 29.46
C THR A 24 3.95 3.16 28.25
N PRO A 25 3.00 3.78 27.53
CA PRO A 25 2.40 3.12 26.39
C PRO A 25 3.56 2.71 25.50
N ILE A 26 3.65 1.41 25.20
CA ILE A 26 4.65 0.90 24.26
C ILE A 26 4.34 1.63 22.96
N GLN A 27 5.09 2.69 22.67
CA GLN A 27 4.96 3.42 21.42
C GLN A 27 5.37 2.41 20.34
N PRO A 28 4.44 2.01 19.46
CA PRO A 28 4.80 1.10 18.39
C PRO A 28 5.94 1.75 17.62
N ARG A 29 7.07 1.03 17.51
CA ARG A 29 8.17 1.46 16.66
C ARG A 29 7.73 1.23 15.23
N VAL A 30 7.07 2.24 14.68
CA VAL A 30 6.56 2.21 13.32
C VAL A 30 7.74 2.33 12.37
N SER A 31 7.89 1.36 11.48
CA SER A 31 8.88 1.44 10.41
C SER A 31 8.23 2.19 9.26
N ILE A 32 8.80 3.33 8.86
CA ILE A 32 8.29 4.07 7.68
C ILE A 32 8.37 3.25 6.38
N PHE A 33 9.05 2.10 6.42
CA PHE A 33 9.21 1.16 5.31
C PHE A 33 8.20 0.00 5.34
N SER A 34 7.31 -0.06 6.35
CA SER A 34 6.20 -1.02 6.41
C SER A 34 4.97 -0.35 5.80
N THR A 35 4.58 -0.76 4.61
CA THR A 35 3.82 0.08 3.66
C THR A 35 2.30 0.10 3.85
N SER A 36 1.74 -0.67 4.79
CA SER A 36 0.26 -0.76 4.96
C SER A 36 -0.22 -0.85 6.40
N THR A 37 0.31 -1.80 7.18
CA THR A 37 -0.10 -2.03 8.58
C THR A 37 0.25 -0.85 9.48
N ASP A 38 1.34 -0.17 9.15
CA ASP A 38 1.87 0.94 9.91
C ASP A 38 1.10 2.26 9.64
N TRP A 39 0.47 2.40 8.47
CA TRP A 39 -0.28 3.62 8.11
C TRP A 39 -1.55 3.80 8.94
N GLU A 40 -2.41 2.77 9.01
CA GLU A 40 -3.67 2.85 9.77
C GLU A 40 -3.39 3.03 11.26
N ALA A 41 -2.35 2.35 11.77
CA ALA A 41 -1.92 2.46 13.16
C ALA A 41 -1.40 3.87 13.52
N VAL A 42 -0.69 4.54 12.59
CA VAL A 42 -0.19 5.91 12.82
C VAL A 42 -1.26 6.97 12.64
N THR A 43 -2.13 6.82 11.63
CA THR A 43 -3.00 7.91 11.19
C THR A 43 -4.47 7.74 11.55
N GLY A 44 -4.89 6.53 11.93
CA GLY A 44 -6.30 6.17 12.11
C GLY A 44 -7.12 6.21 10.81
N ARG A 45 -6.47 6.34 9.64
CA ARG A 45 -7.15 6.41 8.34
C ARG A 45 -7.09 5.05 7.65
N PRO A 46 -8.23 4.41 7.35
CA PRO A 46 -8.23 3.12 6.70
C PRO A 46 -7.76 3.24 5.26
N LEU A 47 -7.12 2.17 4.79
CA LEU A 47 -6.82 1.95 3.40
C LEU A 47 -8.05 1.34 2.73
N ASN A 48 -8.23 1.67 1.46
CA ASN A 48 -9.37 1.19 0.71
C ASN A 48 -8.91 0.47 -0.54
N GLU A 49 -9.66 -0.55 -0.93
CA GLU A 49 -9.38 -1.28 -2.14
C GLU A 49 -9.87 -0.55 -3.39
N TYR A 50 -9.04 -0.55 -4.42
CA TYR A 50 -9.33 0.00 -5.75
C TYR A 50 -8.97 -1.01 -6.83
N TYR A 51 -9.74 -0.99 -7.91
CA TYR A 51 -9.67 -1.99 -8.98
C TYR A 51 -9.45 -1.33 -10.35
N GLY A 52 -8.32 -1.63 -10.98
CA GLY A 52 -7.95 -1.12 -12.30
C GLY A 52 -8.27 -2.11 -13.42
N THR A 53 -8.85 -1.63 -14.51
CA THR A 53 -8.92 -2.36 -15.80
C THR A 53 -8.14 -1.61 -16.86
N PHE A 54 -7.73 -2.33 -17.92
CA PHE A 54 -6.98 -1.74 -19.04
C PHE A 54 -7.87 -1.56 -20.26
N ARG A 55 -7.72 -0.44 -20.96
CA ARG A 55 -8.30 -0.20 -22.29
C ARG A 55 -7.31 0.49 -23.22
N GLY A 56 -7.77 0.68 -24.45
CA GLY A 56 -7.06 1.43 -25.47
C GLY A 56 -6.08 0.54 -26.22
N LYS A 57 -6.12 0.63 -27.55
CA LYS A 57 -5.08 0.02 -28.38
C LYS A 57 -3.87 0.96 -28.34
N SER A 58 -2.73 0.45 -27.89
CA SER A 58 -1.48 1.19 -27.86
C SER A 58 -0.44 0.46 -28.72
N PRO A 59 0.37 1.17 -29.52
CA PRO A 59 1.53 0.57 -30.18
C PRO A 59 2.49 -0.11 -29.20
N LEU A 60 2.49 0.32 -27.92
CA LEU A 60 3.24 -0.29 -26.82
C LEU A 60 2.86 -1.76 -26.55
N ILE A 61 1.70 -2.22 -27.02
CA ILE A 61 1.27 -3.59 -26.73
C ILE A 61 2.09 -4.60 -27.54
N GLY A 62 2.44 -4.28 -28.79
CA GLY A 62 3.22 -5.16 -29.66
C GLY A 62 2.65 -6.59 -29.72
N ARG A 63 3.46 -7.57 -29.31
CA ARG A 63 3.10 -9.01 -29.23
C ARG A 63 2.42 -9.42 -27.91
N GLY A 64 2.22 -8.48 -27.01
CA GLY A 64 1.76 -8.67 -25.65
C GLY A 64 2.60 -7.81 -24.72
N LEU A 65 1.96 -7.28 -23.67
CA LEU A 65 2.55 -6.33 -22.75
C LEU A 65 2.34 -6.80 -21.33
N MET A 66 3.43 -7.14 -20.66
CA MET A 66 3.43 -7.45 -19.23
C MET A 66 3.69 -6.14 -18.46
N LEU A 67 2.82 -5.85 -17.51
CA LEU A 67 2.86 -4.68 -16.65
C LEU A 67 2.99 -5.12 -15.20
N TYR A 68 3.98 -4.58 -14.51
CA TYR A 68 4.24 -4.81 -13.10
C TYR A 68 4.04 -3.50 -12.36
N TYR A 69 3.01 -3.43 -11.53
CA TYR A 69 2.72 -2.23 -10.76
C TYR A 69 3.90 -1.88 -9.85
N LEU A 70 4.32 -0.62 -9.88
CA LEU A 70 5.34 -0.08 -8.98
C LEU A 70 4.63 0.56 -7.78
N ASP A 71 4.77 -0.09 -6.63
CA ASP A 71 4.25 0.41 -5.36
C ASP A 71 4.76 1.83 -5.08
N GLY A 72 3.87 2.69 -4.57
CA GLY A 72 4.19 4.07 -4.28
C GLY A 72 3.16 4.68 -3.34
N PHE A 73 3.61 5.13 -2.17
CA PHE A 73 2.73 5.76 -1.19
C PHE A 73 1.95 6.94 -1.84
N PRO A 74 0.61 7.01 -1.68
CA PRO A 74 -0.22 6.33 -0.67
C PRO A 74 -0.93 5.05 -1.14
N CYS A 75 -0.41 4.37 -2.17
CA CYS A 75 -0.95 3.15 -2.74
C CYS A 75 0.07 2.00 -2.69
N TYR A 76 -0.41 0.78 -2.55
CA TYR A 76 0.40 -0.42 -2.72
C TYR A 76 -0.45 -1.54 -3.33
N GLY A 77 0.23 -2.44 -4.03
CA GLY A 77 -0.37 -3.54 -4.73
C GLY A 77 -0.81 -4.67 -3.80
N LEU A 78 -1.91 -5.34 -4.16
CA LEU A 78 -2.44 -6.47 -3.40
C LEU A 78 -2.20 -7.80 -4.12
N GLY A 79 -1.36 -8.67 -3.54
CA GLY A 79 -1.17 -10.06 -3.98
C GLY A 79 -0.66 -10.20 -5.42
N GLY A 80 -1.04 -11.27 -6.12
CA GLY A 80 -0.64 -11.52 -7.51
C GLY A 80 -1.30 -10.62 -8.56
N SER A 81 -2.28 -9.81 -8.16
CA SER A 81 -3.00 -8.87 -9.04
C SER A 81 -2.21 -7.60 -9.36
N VAL A 82 -0.95 -7.51 -8.94
CA VAL A 82 -0.04 -6.40 -9.25
C VAL A 82 0.63 -6.55 -10.62
N GLN A 83 0.54 -7.75 -11.19
CA GLN A 83 0.97 -8.06 -12.55
C GLN A 83 -0.25 -8.17 -13.46
N ALA A 84 -0.17 -7.53 -14.63
CA ALA A 84 -1.18 -7.65 -15.66
C ALA A 84 -0.52 -7.94 -17.00
N TRP A 85 -1.03 -8.94 -17.72
CA TRP A 85 -0.69 -9.15 -19.11
C TRP A 85 -1.79 -8.59 -19.99
N VAL A 86 -1.41 -7.77 -20.97
CA VAL A 86 -2.30 -7.20 -21.97
C VAL A 86 -1.98 -7.82 -23.33
N ALA A 87 -2.97 -8.49 -23.91
CA ALA A 87 -2.88 -9.15 -25.20
C ALA A 87 -2.81 -8.13 -26.35
N PRO A 88 -2.29 -8.50 -27.54
CA PRO A 88 -2.27 -7.65 -28.74
C PRO A 88 -3.62 -7.06 -29.15
N ASN A 89 -4.72 -7.72 -28.79
CA ASN A 89 -6.08 -7.23 -29.06
C ASN A 89 -6.56 -6.16 -28.05
N GLY A 90 -5.78 -5.92 -26.98
CA GLY A 90 -6.09 -4.98 -25.89
C GLY A 90 -6.76 -5.62 -24.67
N GLU A 91 -7.06 -6.92 -24.69
CA GLU A 91 -7.66 -7.61 -23.55
C GLU A 91 -6.62 -7.86 -22.45
N SER A 92 -7.01 -7.74 -21.19
CA SER A 92 -6.13 -7.99 -20.04
C SER A 92 -6.46 -9.30 -19.34
N SER A 93 -5.44 -9.97 -18.81
CA SER A 93 -5.59 -11.25 -18.10
C SER A 93 -6.33 -11.10 -16.77
N HIS A 94 -6.04 -10.02 -16.03
CA HIS A 94 -6.58 -9.76 -14.70
C HIS A 94 -6.76 -8.26 -14.44
N ARG A 95 -7.56 -7.95 -13.42
CA ARG A 95 -7.73 -6.58 -12.91
C ARG A 95 -6.61 -6.27 -11.92
N LEU A 96 -6.09 -5.06 -11.99
CA LEU A 96 -5.17 -4.52 -10.98
C LEU A 96 -5.93 -4.35 -9.67
N ARG A 97 -5.34 -4.77 -8.54
CA ARG A 97 -5.92 -4.55 -7.20
C ARG A 97 -4.93 -3.79 -6.34
N LEU A 98 -5.34 -2.62 -5.89
CA LEU A 98 -4.54 -1.73 -5.06
C LEU A 98 -5.24 -1.46 -3.75
N ALA A 99 -4.48 -1.26 -2.69
CA ALA A 99 -4.97 -0.61 -1.48
C ALA A 99 -4.37 0.79 -1.40
N CYS A 100 -5.25 1.79 -1.30
CA CYS A 100 -4.87 3.19 -1.31
C CYS A 100 -5.63 4.00 -0.27
N VAL A 101 -5.03 5.10 0.19
CA VAL A 101 -5.72 6.10 1.03
C VAL A 101 -6.83 6.82 0.26
N ALA A 102 -6.61 7.06 -1.04
CA ALA A 102 -7.56 7.68 -1.96
C ALA A 102 -7.37 7.11 -3.37
N ALA A 103 -8.30 7.40 -4.29
CA ALA A 103 -8.20 6.92 -5.66
C ALA A 103 -6.89 7.43 -6.30
N PRO A 104 -6.12 6.55 -6.96
CA PRO A 104 -4.91 6.97 -7.64
C PRO A 104 -5.26 7.85 -8.83
N LYS A 105 -4.50 8.93 -9.02
CA LYS A 105 -4.57 9.78 -10.23
C LYS A 105 -3.58 9.33 -11.30
N THR A 106 -2.48 8.74 -10.84
CA THR A 106 -1.38 8.26 -11.68
C THR A 106 -0.92 6.92 -11.14
N ILE A 107 -0.54 6.04 -12.05
CA ILE A 107 0.03 4.73 -11.74
C ILE A 107 1.29 4.54 -12.58
N ASN A 108 2.32 3.96 -11.96
CA ASN A 108 3.55 3.60 -12.63
C ASN A 108 3.66 2.08 -12.76
N PHE A 109 4.15 1.62 -13.90
CA PHE A 109 4.43 0.22 -14.19
C PHE A 109 5.87 0.06 -14.65
N ALA A 110 6.57 -0.95 -14.14
CA ALA A 110 7.64 -1.58 -14.90
C ALA A 110 6.98 -2.44 -15.99
N TRP A 111 7.55 -2.47 -17.20
CA TRP A 111 6.90 -3.14 -18.31
C TRP A 111 7.86 -3.94 -19.18
N VAL A 112 7.30 -4.93 -19.89
CA VAL A 112 8.04 -5.84 -20.78
C VAL A 112 7.15 -6.24 -21.97
N HIS A 113 7.71 -6.27 -23.19
CA HIS A 113 7.02 -6.84 -24.35
C HIS A 113 7.10 -8.37 -24.33
N ALA A 114 6.14 -9.06 -23.73
CA ALA A 114 6.16 -10.51 -23.57
C ALA A 114 4.86 -11.18 -24.07
N SER A 115 4.98 -12.39 -24.62
CA SER A 115 3.82 -13.28 -24.73
C SER A 115 3.36 -13.72 -23.33
N ARG A 116 2.10 -14.15 -23.20
CA ARG A 116 1.49 -14.49 -21.89
C ARG A 116 2.32 -15.47 -21.06
N ASP A 117 2.93 -16.44 -21.73
CA ASP A 117 3.66 -17.56 -21.11
C ASP A 117 5.19 -17.42 -21.29
N ALA A 118 5.70 -16.21 -21.55
CA ALA A 118 7.14 -16.02 -21.66
C ALA A 118 7.78 -16.11 -20.27
N ASP A 119 8.79 -16.99 -20.16
CA ASP A 119 9.65 -17.07 -18.97
C ASP A 119 10.71 -15.98 -19.08
N ASP A 120 10.64 -15.00 -18.18
CA ASP A 120 11.66 -13.99 -17.88
C ASP A 120 12.20 -13.18 -19.07
N GLU A 121 11.51 -12.09 -19.36
CA GLU A 121 12.02 -11.02 -20.23
C GLU A 121 12.40 -9.78 -19.40
N THR A 122 13.51 -9.13 -19.77
CA THR A 122 14.05 -7.99 -19.03
C THR A 122 13.11 -6.78 -19.14
N THR A 123 12.85 -6.13 -18.00
CA THR A 123 12.10 -4.86 -17.93
C THR A 123 12.71 -3.83 -18.88
N THR A 124 11.86 -3.26 -19.73
CA THR A 124 12.25 -2.32 -20.79
C THR A 124 12.04 -0.85 -20.36
N GLY A 125 11.71 -0.62 -19.09
CA GLY A 125 11.60 0.72 -18.49
C GLY A 125 10.35 0.90 -17.64
N ILE A 126 10.01 2.17 -17.40
CA ILE A 126 8.84 2.59 -16.62
C ILE A 126 7.79 3.21 -17.55
N LEU A 127 6.53 2.86 -17.37
CA LEU A 127 5.37 3.53 -17.94
C LEU A 127 4.62 4.27 -16.85
N THR A 128 4.27 5.53 -17.13
CA THR A 128 3.41 6.34 -16.28
C THR A 128 2.07 6.50 -16.96
N CYS A 129 0.99 6.12 -16.28
CA CYS A 129 -0.36 6.17 -16.80
C CYS A 129 -1.22 7.09 -15.92
N GLU A 130 -1.82 8.11 -16.55
CA GLU A 130 -2.90 8.89 -15.94
C GLU A 130 -4.16 8.04 -15.85
N ILE A 131 -4.86 8.13 -14.72
CA ILE A 131 -6.09 7.39 -14.47
C ILE A 131 -7.28 8.27 -14.80
N ASP A 132 -8.08 7.82 -15.76
CA ASP A 132 -9.37 8.44 -16.06
C ASP A 132 -10.38 7.99 -15.01
N GLY A 133 -10.93 8.92 -14.24
CA GLY A 133 -12.03 8.63 -13.35
C GLY A 133 -12.30 9.67 -12.28
N ASP A 134 -13.53 9.66 -11.78
CA ASP A 134 -14.06 10.65 -10.84
C ASP A 134 -13.69 10.34 -9.37
N GLY A 135 -12.72 9.45 -9.15
CA GLY A 135 -12.31 8.98 -7.82
C GLY A 135 -13.08 7.76 -7.29
N GLY A 136 -13.73 6.99 -8.18
CA GLY A 136 -14.42 5.74 -7.85
C GLY A 136 -13.51 4.61 -7.39
N ARG A 137 -14.11 3.51 -6.89
CA ARG A 137 -13.39 2.28 -6.48
C ARG A 137 -12.84 1.52 -7.69
N ASP A 138 -13.57 1.55 -8.78
CA ASP A 138 -13.16 1.03 -10.06
C ASP A 138 -12.62 2.17 -10.92
N PHE A 139 -11.50 1.93 -11.60
CA PHE A 139 -10.88 2.90 -12.48
C PHE A 139 -10.32 2.22 -13.72
N GLU A 140 -10.05 3.02 -14.74
CA GLU A 140 -9.61 2.53 -16.03
C GLU A 140 -8.28 3.16 -16.46
N ILE A 141 -7.38 2.32 -16.93
CA ILE A 141 -6.05 2.68 -17.43
C ILE A 141 -6.10 2.64 -18.95
N ASP A 142 -6.02 3.81 -19.58
CA ASP A 142 -5.91 3.92 -21.03
C ASP A 142 -4.45 3.85 -21.48
N LEU A 143 -4.06 2.70 -22.04
CA LEU A 143 -2.69 2.44 -22.50
C LEU A 143 -2.25 3.34 -23.66
N SER A 144 -3.19 3.96 -24.38
CA SER A 144 -2.87 4.92 -25.44
C SER A 144 -2.41 6.27 -24.89
N ARG A 145 -2.68 6.53 -23.61
CA ARG A 145 -2.35 7.77 -22.90
C ARG A 145 -1.17 7.61 -21.93
N CYS A 146 -0.70 6.39 -21.72
CA CYS A 146 0.49 6.16 -20.91
C CYS A 146 1.73 6.72 -21.61
N THR A 147 2.59 7.34 -20.83
CA THR A 147 3.85 7.91 -21.30
C THR A 147 5.03 7.08 -20.79
N ARG A 148 6.11 7.14 -21.55
CA ARG A 148 7.41 6.60 -21.14
C ARG A 148 7.94 7.44 -19.97
N GLY A 149 8.37 6.77 -18.89
CA GLY A 149 8.96 7.41 -17.72
C GLY A 149 10.31 8.05 -18.04
N PRO A 150 10.83 8.90 -17.13
CA PRO A 150 12.05 9.69 -17.36
C PRO A 150 13.32 8.85 -17.55
N ASP A 151 13.38 7.66 -16.97
CA ASP A 151 14.55 6.77 -17.05
C ASP A 151 14.47 5.79 -18.23
N TRP A 152 13.64 6.07 -19.25
CA TRP A 152 13.37 5.15 -20.35
C TRP A 152 14.63 4.67 -21.09
N ASP A 153 15.56 5.60 -21.35
CA ASP A 153 16.76 5.32 -22.14
C ASP A 153 17.81 4.50 -21.35
N ASP A 154 17.68 4.39 -20.02
CA ASP A 154 18.61 3.65 -19.16
C ASP A 154 18.34 2.13 -19.17
N TYR A 155 17.26 1.66 -19.82
CA TYR A 155 16.86 0.25 -19.90
C TYR A 155 16.88 -0.33 -21.34
N GLU A 156 17.35 0.42 -22.35
CA GLU A 156 17.65 -0.09 -23.72
C GLU A 156 19.10 -0.58 -23.85
#